data_AF-A0AAJ2L5S2-F1
#
_entry.id   AF-A0AAJ2L5S2-F1
#
_cell.length_a   1.000
_cell.length_b   1.000
_cell.length_c   1.000
_cell.angle_alpha   90.00
_cell.angle_beta   90.00
_cell.angle_gamma   90.00
#
_symmetry.space_group_name_H-M   'P 1'
#
loop_
_entity.id
_entity.type
_entity.pdbx_description
1 polymer ?
#
loop_
_entity_poly.entity_id
_entity_poly.type
_entity_poly.pdbx_seq_one_letter_code
_entity_poly.pdbx_strand_id
1 'polypeptide(L)'
;MTGHVRHEIHLADGKTCVAQRRVSHRRMKVEIWHDPVADSKPRLQPQHSPGRLSSMGSFRTFLIILWLALAAYTAVVISRHGLGLLPIFFGDVAKLGWPGQFNLDFLCFLVLSALWTAWRNGFSAIALLLALIAFFGGAGFLLPYLVFLTVQERGNMPRVLIGARTRRDEPYSGR
;
A
#
# COMPACT_ATOMS: atom_id res chain seq x y z
N MET A 1 5.58 -51.49 -0.16
CA MET A 1 5.91 -50.09 0.21
C MET A 1 6.61 -49.46 -0.97
N THR A 2 5.92 -48.55 -1.66
CA THR A 2 6.28 -48.04 -2.99
C THR A 2 6.84 -46.63 -2.81
N GLY A 3 8.15 -46.45 -2.97
CA GLY A 3 8.79 -45.14 -2.90
C GLY A 3 8.66 -44.41 -4.24
N HIS A 4 8.12 -43.19 -4.22
CA HIS A 4 8.18 -42.29 -5.37
C HIS A 4 9.37 -41.35 -5.20
N VAL A 5 10.37 -41.47 -6.07
CA VAL A 5 11.49 -40.52 -6.16
C VAL A 5 11.22 -39.60 -7.34
N ARG A 6 11.06 -38.31 -7.07
CA ARG A 6 10.88 -37.25 -8.07
C ARG A 6 12.26 -36.66 -8.36
N HIS A 7 12.74 -36.80 -9.60
CA HIS A 7 13.90 -36.05 -10.08
C HIS A 7 13.42 -34.96 -11.03
N GLU A 8 13.68 -33.71 -10.69
CA GLU A 8 13.49 -32.56 -11.57
C GLU A 8 14.81 -32.31 -12.30
N ILE A 9 14.78 -32.30 -13.63
CA ILE A 9 15.93 -31.99 -14.47
C ILE A 9 15.61 -30.69 -15.21
N HIS A 10 16.39 -29.65 -14.95
CA HIS A 10 16.26 -28.37 -15.64
C HIS A 10 17.08 -28.40 -16.93
N LEU A 11 16.41 -28.23 -18.08
CA LEU A 11 17.07 -28.01 -19.37
C LEU A 11 17.31 -26.50 -19.58
N ALA A 12 18.41 -26.18 -20.27
CA ALA A 12 18.96 -24.82 -20.45
C ALA A 12 18.06 -23.80 -21.22
N ASP A 13 16.87 -24.20 -21.67
CA ASP A 13 15.90 -23.33 -22.35
C ASP A 13 14.67 -22.98 -21.46
N GLY A 14 14.82 -23.05 -20.13
CA GLY A 14 13.82 -22.56 -19.17
C GLY A 14 12.50 -23.33 -19.09
N LYS A 15 12.36 -24.45 -19.82
CA LYS A 15 11.18 -25.33 -19.75
C LYS A 15 11.44 -26.47 -18.76
N THR A 16 10.63 -26.55 -17.71
CA THR A 16 10.63 -27.67 -16.76
C THR A 16 9.87 -28.85 -17.35
N CYS A 17 10.57 -29.95 -17.61
CA CYS A 17 9.98 -31.23 -18.02
C CYS A 17 9.94 -32.16 -16.80
N VAL A 18 8.73 -32.57 -16.37
CA VAL A 18 8.58 -33.51 -15.25
C VAL A 18 8.58 -34.93 -15.82
N ALA A 19 9.72 -35.62 -15.75
CA ALA A 19 9.80 -37.03 -16.13
C ALA A 19 9.44 -37.92 -14.92
N GLN A 20 8.27 -38.57 -14.94
CA GLN A 20 7.90 -39.57 -13.93
C GLN A 20 8.40 -40.96 -14.36
N ARG A 21 9.37 -41.51 -13.61
CA ARG A 21 9.91 -42.86 -13.85
C ARG A 21 9.16 -43.87 -12.98
N ARG A 22 8.44 -44.82 -13.60
CA ARG A 22 7.94 -46.03 -12.92
C ARG A 22 8.85 -47.20 -13.26
N VAL A 23 9.63 -47.69 -12.30
CA VAL A 23 10.51 -48.85 -12.49
C VAL A 23 9.73 -50.11 -12.13
N SER A 24 9.44 -50.95 -13.12
CA SER A 24 8.86 -52.29 -12.94
C SER A 24 9.95 -53.34 -13.18
N HIS A 25 10.25 -54.16 -12.17
CA HIS A 25 11.30 -55.19 -12.20
C HIS A 25 10.88 -56.45 -13.00
N ARG A 26 10.61 -56.31 -14.29
CA ARG A 26 10.64 -57.42 -15.26
C ARG A 26 10.66 -56.85 -16.69
N ARG A 27 11.82 -56.93 -17.34
CA ARG A 27 12.07 -56.80 -18.80
C ARG A 27 11.75 -55.40 -19.39
N MET A 28 12.77 -54.55 -19.57
CA MET A 28 12.57 -53.15 -20.00
C MET A 28 12.96 -52.94 -21.48
N LYS A 29 11.95 -53.00 -22.35
CA LYS A 29 11.93 -52.35 -23.68
C LYS A 29 11.54 -50.89 -23.44
N VAL A 30 12.34 -49.94 -23.93
CA VAL A 30 12.02 -48.50 -23.81
C VAL A 30 11.19 -48.11 -25.02
N GLU A 31 9.91 -47.83 -24.81
CA GLU A 31 9.00 -47.33 -25.83
C GLU A 31 8.48 -45.97 -25.34
N ILE A 32 8.83 -44.91 -26.08
CA ILE A 32 8.53 -43.52 -25.74
C ILE A 32 7.19 -43.18 -26.39
N TRP A 33 6.17 -42.91 -25.58
CA TRP A 33 4.86 -42.44 -26.05
C TRP A 33 4.78 -40.91 -25.95
N HIS A 34 4.27 -40.26 -26.99
CA HIS A 34 3.92 -38.84 -27.00
C HIS A 34 2.40 -38.70 -26.94
N ASP A 35 1.87 -38.17 -25.84
CA ASP A 35 0.46 -37.76 -25.78
C ASP A 35 0.31 -36.36 -26.39
N PRO A 36 -0.60 -36.14 -27.35
CA PRO A 36 -0.90 -34.81 -27.85
C PRO A 36 -1.66 -34.03 -26.77
N VAL A 37 -0.99 -33.06 -26.13
CA VAL A 37 -1.61 -32.07 -25.25
C VAL A 37 -2.65 -31.30 -26.06
N ALA A 38 -3.92 -31.41 -25.65
CA ALA A 38 -5.06 -30.75 -26.26
C ALA A 38 -4.84 -29.24 -26.43
N ASP A 39 -5.00 -28.76 -27.67
CA ASP A 39 -4.99 -27.34 -28.06
C ASP A 39 -6.11 -26.58 -27.33
N SER A 40 -5.77 -26.01 -26.17
CA SER A 40 -6.65 -25.15 -25.40
C SER A 40 -6.32 -23.70 -25.74
N LYS A 41 -6.91 -23.14 -26.80
CA LYS A 41 -6.77 -21.71 -27.11
C LYS A 41 -7.26 -20.85 -25.94
N PRO A 42 -6.47 -19.90 -25.43
CA PRO A 42 -6.93 -19.00 -24.38
C PRO A 42 -8.00 -18.06 -24.94
N ARG A 43 -9.22 -18.16 -24.39
CA ARG A 43 -10.33 -17.27 -24.69
C ARG A 43 -10.04 -15.90 -24.06
N LEU A 44 -9.51 -14.97 -24.86
CA LEU A 44 -9.42 -13.55 -24.49
C LEU A 44 -10.85 -13.01 -24.33
N GLN A 45 -11.36 -12.98 -23.11
CA GLN A 45 -12.61 -12.27 -22.83
C GLN A 45 -12.33 -10.76 -22.80
N PRO A 46 -13.07 -9.94 -23.56
CA PRO A 46 -12.95 -8.50 -23.48
C PRO A 46 -13.58 -8.05 -22.15
N GLN A 47 -12.74 -7.65 -21.19
CA GLN A 47 -13.20 -7.05 -19.95
C GLN A 47 -13.58 -5.59 -20.20
N HIS A 48 -14.80 -5.36 -20.67
CA HIS A 48 -15.41 -4.04 -20.59
C HIS A 48 -16.57 -4.11 -19.60
N SER A 49 -16.32 -3.66 -18.36
CA SER A 49 -17.36 -3.45 -17.35
C SER A 49 -17.50 -1.95 -17.09
N PRO A 50 -18.48 -1.27 -17.72
CA PRO A 50 -18.79 0.11 -17.37
C PRO A 50 -19.49 0.13 -16.01
N GLY A 51 -18.97 0.94 -15.07
CA GLY A 51 -19.66 1.27 -13.82
C GLY A 51 -19.08 0.72 -12.51
N ARG A 52 -17.97 -0.05 -12.51
CA ARG A 52 -17.31 -0.46 -11.26
C ARG A 52 -16.34 0.64 -10.82
N LEU A 53 -16.69 1.42 -9.77
CA LEU A 53 -15.69 2.19 -9.02
C LEU A 53 -14.54 1.24 -8.69
N SER A 54 -13.36 1.51 -9.23
CA SER A 54 -12.17 0.73 -8.89
C SER A 54 -11.95 0.82 -7.37
N SER A 55 -11.40 -0.23 -6.75
CA SER A 55 -11.08 -0.24 -5.31
C SER A 55 -10.39 1.06 -4.84
N MET A 56 -9.52 1.62 -5.70
CA MET A 56 -8.83 2.89 -5.46
C MET A 56 -9.73 4.12 -5.55
N GLY A 57 -10.72 4.13 -6.46
CA GLY A 57 -11.73 5.18 -6.54
C GLY A 57 -12.53 5.29 -5.24
N SER A 58 -13.01 4.17 -4.72
CA SER A 58 -13.74 4.12 -3.45
C SER A 58 -12.91 4.61 -2.27
N PHE A 59 -11.62 4.23 -2.20
CA PHE A 59 -10.71 4.71 -1.15
C PHE A 59 -10.51 6.23 -1.20
N ARG A 60 -10.28 6.80 -2.40
CA ARG A 60 -10.16 8.26 -2.57
C ARG A 60 -11.43 8.98 -2.17
N THR A 61 -12.60 8.49 -2.60
CA THR A 61 -13.90 9.06 -2.22
C THR A 61 -14.08 9.06 -0.70
N PHE A 62 -13.72 7.97 -0.02
CA PHE A 62 -13.77 7.90 1.44
C PHE A 62 -12.87 8.96 2.11
N LEU A 63 -11.62 9.10 1.67
CA LEU A 63 -10.71 10.13 2.21
C LEU A 63 -11.26 11.55 2.01
N ILE A 64 -11.85 11.84 0.84
CA ILE A 64 -12.44 13.14 0.53
C ILE A 64 -13.64 13.41 1.44
N ILE A 65 -14.52 12.43 1.66
CA ILE A 65 -15.67 12.57 2.56
C ILE A 65 -15.21 12.91 3.98
N LEU A 66 -14.23 12.17 4.51
CA LEU A 66 -13.68 12.46 5.84
C LEU A 66 -13.07 13.86 5.92
N TRP A 67 -12.37 14.29 4.87
CA TRP A 67 -11.75 15.61 4.83
C TRP A 67 -12.78 16.73 4.82
N LEU A 68 -13.83 16.61 4.01
CA LEU A 68 -14.91 17.59 3.95
C LEU A 68 -15.71 17.63 5.25
N ALA A 69 -15.99 16.47 5.86
CA ALA A 69 -16.66 16.40 7.16
C ALA A 69 -15.84 17.12 8.24
N LEU A 70 -14.53 16.86 8.31
CA LEU A 70 -13.63 17.53 9.24
C LEU A 70 -13.57 19.04 8.99
N ALA A 71 -13.45 19.46 7.73
CA ALA A 71 -13.40 20.88 7.36
C ALA A 71 -14.70 21.61 7.74
N ALA A 72 -15.86 21.02 7.47
CA ALA A 72 -17.16 21.59 7.83
C ALA A 72 -17.32 21.69 9.35
N TYR A 73 -16.98 20.63 10.09
CA TYR A 73 -17.04 20.66 11.56
C TYR A 73 -16.11 21.74 12.14
N THR A 74 -14.89 21.83 11.60
CA THR A 74 -13.89 22.82 12.02
C THR A 74 -14.39 24.25 11.75
N ALA A 75 -15.02 24.50 10.59
CA ALA A 75 -15.60 25.80 10.27
C ALA A 75 -16.71 26.21 11.25
N VAL A 76 -17.55 25.26 11.68
CA VAL A 76 -18.58 25.51 12.71
C VAL A 76 -17.95 25.81 14.07
N VAL A 77 -16.88 25.10 14.47
CA VAL A 77 -16.17 25.38 15.72
C VAL A 77 -15.54 26.77 15.69
N ILE A 78 -14.88 27.14 14.59
CA ILE A 78 -14.26 28.46 14.42
C ILE A 78 -15.31 29.57 14.43
N SER A 79 -16.45 29.38 13.78
CA SER A 79 -17.51 30.41 13.76
C SER A 79 -18.15 30.64 15.13
N ARG A 80 -18.12 29.65 16.02
CA ARG A 80 -18.69 29.73 17.37
C ARG A 80 -17.68 30.14 18.45
N HIS A 81 -16.42 29.76 18.30
CA HIS A 81 -15.40 29.86 19.35
C HIS A 81 -14.14 30.65 18.94
N GLY A 82 -14.03 31.07 17.68
CA GLY A 82 -12.87 31.76 17.13
C GLY A 82 -11.66 30.84 16.90
N LEU A 83 -10.51 31.46 16.61
CA LEU A 83 -9.24 30.76 16.39
C LEU A 83 -8.46 30.62 17.70
N GLY A 84 -8.86 29.65 18.53
CA GLY A 84 -8.30 29.40 19.87
C GLY A 84 -7.68 28.01 20.08
N LEU A 85 -7.43 27.24 19.02
CA LEU A 85 -7.10 25.81 19.10
C LEU A 85 -5.93 25.51 20.04
N LEU A 86 -4.76 26.14 19.83
CA LEU A 86 -3.54 25.78 20.57
C LEU A 86 -3.63 26.09 22.07
N PRO A 87 -4.08 27.29 22.51
CA PRO A 87 -4.29 27.55 23.93
C PRO A 87 -5.27 26.58 24.60
N ILE A 88 -6.38 26.23 23.93
CA ILE A 88 -7.36 25.27 24.45
C ILE A 88 -6.74 23.88 24.57
N PHE A 89 -6.05 23.45 23.51
CA PHE A 89 -5.41 22.14 23.42
C PHE A 89 -4.41 21.89 24.55
N PHE A 90 -3.43 22.78 24.70
CA PHE A 90 -2.41 22.66 25.75
C PHE A 90 -2.95 22.97 27.15
N GLY A 91 -3.94 23.86 27.26
CA GLY A 91 -4.63 24.13 28.52
C GLY A 91 -5.33 22.88 29.08
N ASP A 92 -5.93 22.06 28.22
CA ASP A 92 -6.55 20.80 28.65
C ASP A 92 -5.54 19.72 29.01
N VAL A 93 -4.39 19.66 28.33
CA VAL A 93 -3.27 18.77 28.72
C VAL A 93 -2.78 19.11 30.12
N ALA A 94 -2.60 20.40 30.42
CA ALA A 94 -2.12 20.86 31.73
C ALA A 94 -3.08 20.52 32.88
N LYS A 95 -4.39 20.38 32.61
CA LYS A 95 -5.40 20.02 33.62
C LYS A 95 -5.39 18.54 34.01
N LEU A 96 -4.64 17.69 33.30
CA LEU A 96 -4.52 16.23 33.57
C LEU A 96 -5.89 15.50 33.65
N GLY A 97 -6.88 15.95 32.87
CA GLY A 97 -8.19 15.29 32.74
C GLY A 97 -8.32 14.47 31.45
N TRP A 98 -9.47 13.84 31.24
CA TRP A 98 -9.77 13.08 30.02
C TRP A 98 -9.55 13.87 28.71
N PRO A 99 -9.95 15.15 28.58
CA PRO A 99 -9.63 15.95 27.39
C PRO A 99 -8.12 16.11 27.18
N GLY A 100 -7.36 16.28 28.28
CA GLY A 100 -5.91 16.37 28.24
C GLY A 100 -5.24 15.06 27.82
N GLN A 101 -5.74 13.92 28.30
CA GLN A 101 -5.25 12.61 27.89
C GLN A 101 -5.48 12.36 26.39
N PHE A 102 -6.68 12.69 25.88
CA PHE A 102 -6.98 12.60 24.44
C PHE A 102 -6.11 13.54 23.62
N ASN A 103 -5.91 14.77 24.06
CA ASN A 103 -5.03 15.73 23.38
C ASN A 103 -3.58 15.23 23.35
N LEU A 104 -3.07 14.64 24.43
CA LEU A 104 -1.72 14.08 24.44
C LEU A 104 -1.58 12.88 23.47
N ASP A 105 -2.57 11.98 23.44
CA ASP A 105 -2.60 10.88 22.47
C ASP A 105 -2.64 11.40 21.02
N PHE A 106 -3.49 12.40 20.75
CA PHE A 106 -3.54 13.05 19.45
C PHE A 106 -2.21 13.74 19.09
N LEU A 107 -1.54 14.41 20.04
CA LEU A 107 -0.23 15.02 19.84
C LEU A 107 0.82 13.96 19.44
N CYS A 108 0.79 12.78 20.05
CA CYS A 108 1.65 11.66 19.63
C CYS A 108 1.37 11.27 18.17
N PHE A 109 0.11 11.19 17.74
CA PHE A 109 -0.23 10.98 16.33
C PHE A 109 0.26 12.11 15.41
N LEU A 110 0.20 13.38 15.83
CA LEU A 110 0.73 14.51 15.07
C LEU A 110 2.25 14.40 14.88
N VAL A 111 2.98 14.07 15.94
CA VAL A 111 4.43 13.84 15.87
C VAL A 111 4.76 12.70 14.92
N LEU A 112 4.06 11.57 15.04
CA LEU A 112 4.24 10.43 14.15
C LEU A 112 3.90 10.76 12.69
N SER A 113 2.83 11.53 12.46
CA SER A 113 2.40 11.96 11.12
C SER A 113 3.44 12.89 10.47
N ALA A 114 3.97 13.84 11.22
CA ALA A 114 5.03 14.74 10.78
C ALA A 114 6.31 13.95 10.46
N LEU A 115 6.72 13.07 11.37
CA LEU A 115 7.90 12.24 11.18
C LEU A 115 7.75 11.30 9.98
N TRP A 116 6.60 10.65 9.81
CA TRP A 116 6.29 9.83 8.64
C TRP A 116 6.35 10.66 7.36
N THR A 117 5.78 11.87 7.36
CA THR A 117 5.80 12.77 6.21
C THR A 117 7.22 13.17 5.83
N ALA A 118 8.06 13.57 6.79
CA ALA A 118 9.46 13.87 6.56
C ALA A 118 10.22 12.64 6.04
N TRP A 119 10.05 11.51 6.73
CA TRP A 119 10.70 10.25 6.45
C TRP A 119 10.36 9.76 5.05
N ARG A 120 9.07 9.63 4.68
CA ARG A 120 8.64 9.08 3.37
C ARG A 120 9.16 9.93 2.21
N ASN A 121 9.27 11.25 2.39
CA ASN A 121 9.74 12.20 1.39
C ASN A 121 11.27 12.39 1.42
N GLY A 122 12.00 11.57 2.19
CA GLY A 122 13.46 11.53 2.17
C GLY A 122 14.15 12.67 2.92
N PHE A 123 13.49 13.30 3.91
CA PHE A 123 14.05 14.38 4.73
C PHE A 123 14.65 15.56 3.94
N SER A 124 14.15 15.82 2.71
CA SER A 124 14.51 17.02 1.95
C SER A 124 13.95 18.29 2.62
N ALA A 125 14.44 19.47 2.21
CA ALA A 125 13.91 20.75 2.70
C ALA A 125 12.37 20.86 2.51
N ILE A 126 11.86 20.42 1.36
CA ILE A 126 10.42 20.36 1.07
C ILE A 126 9.73 19.34 1.99
N ALA A 127 10.35 18.19 2.25
CA ALA A 127 9.81 17.19 3.17
C ALA A 127 9.66 17.72 4.60
N LEU A 128 10.63 18.50 5.07
CA LEU A 128 10.59 19.13 6.40
C LEU A 128 9.50 20.21 6.47
N LEU A 129 9.33 21.01 5.42
CA LEU A 129 8.21 21.96 5.34
C LEU A 129 6.86 21.23 5.37
N LEU A 130 6.70 20.15 4.59
CA LEU A 130 5.49 19.32 4.63
C LEU A 130 5.28 18.69 6.00
N ALA A 131 6.33 18.29 6.71
CA ALA A 131 6.23 17.74 8.06
C ALA A 131 5.75 18.78 9.08
N LEU A 132 6.19 20.04 8.96
CA LEU A 132 5.64 21.13 9.79
C LEU A 132 4.16 21.35 9.50
N ILE A 133 3.77 21.36 8.23
CA ILE A 133 2.36 21.46 7.84
C ILE A 133 1.57 20.26 8.37
N ALA A 134 2.13 19.04 8.33
CA ALA A 134 1.50 17.85 8.88
C ALA A 134 1.31 17.93 10.39
N PHE A 135 2.31 18.44 11.12
CA PHE A 135 2.26 18.60 12.57
C PHE A 135 1.12 19.51 13.01
N PHE A 136 0.96 20.69 12.37
CA PHE A 136 -0.11 21.63 12.73
C PHE A 136 -1.45 21.33 12.04
N GLY A 137 -1.42 20.72 10.86
CA GLY A 137 -2.62 20.45 10.06
C GLY A 137 -3.31 19.14 10.41
N GLY A 138 -2.62 18.20 11.06
CA GLY A 138 -3.15 16.90 11.46
C GLY A 138 -3.90 16.19 10.34
N ALA A 139 -5.09 15.66 10.64
CA ALA A 139 -5.94 15.01 9.64
C ALA A 139 -6.39 15.95 8.51
N GLY A 140 -6.51 17.26 8.79
CA GLY A 140 -6.83 18.28 7.79
C GLY A 140 -5.80 18.38 6.66
N PHE A 141 -4.53 18.08 6.96
CA PHE A 141 -3.47 17.92 5.97
C PHE A 141 -3.37 16.48 5.46
N LEU A 142 -3.39 15.49 6.35
CA LEU A 142 -3.05 14.10 6.01
C LEU A 142 -4.05 13.47 5.02
N LEU A 143 -5.34 13.75 5.16
CA LEU A 143 -6.39 13.22 4.28
C LEU A 143 -6.23 13.67 2.82
N PRO A 144 -6.18 14.98 2.49
CA PRO A 144 -5.97 15.42 1.11
C PRO A 144 -4.58 15.07 0.60
N TYR A 145 -3.57 15.03 1.49
CA TYR A 145 -2.23 14.58 1.12
C TYR A 145 -2.22 13.11 0.68
N LEU A 146 -2.90 12.21 1.39
CA LEU A 146 -3.05 10.81 0.96
C LEU A 146 -3.80 10.69 -0.38
N VAL A 147 -4.85 11.48 -0.61
CA VAL A 147 -5.53 11.52 -1.91
C VAL A 147 -4.54 11.92 -3.00
N PHE A 148 -3.79 13.00 -2.81
CA PHE A 148 -2.76 13.46 -3.74
C PHE A 148 -1.74 12.36 -4.05
N LEU A 149 -1.22 11.68 -3.02
CA LEU A 149 -0.25 10.60 -3.20
C LEU A 149 -0.82 9.42 -3.98
N THR A 150 -2.07 9.03 -3.73
CA THR A 150 -2.70 7.94 -4.49
C THR A 150 -2.85 8.28 -5.97
N VAL A 151 -3.00 9.56 -6.32
CA VAL A 151 -3.05 10.05 -7.70
C VAL A 151 -1.65 10.07 -8.30
N GLN A 152 -0.68 10.65 -7.60
CA GLN A 152 0.72 10.76 -8.02
C GLN A 152 1.34 9.38 -8.29
N GLU A 153 1.13 8.42 -7.39
CA GLU A 153 1.68 7.07 -7.49
C GLU A 153 0.76 6.10 -8.26
N ARG A 154 -0.27 6.62 -8.93
CA ARG A 154 -1.19 5.84 -9.78
C ARG A 154 -1.81 4.64 -9.06
N GLY A 155 -2.08 4.79 -7.76
CA GLY A 155 -2.65 3.74 -6.91
C GLY A 155 -1.65 2.70 -6.39
N ASN A 156 -0.34 2.86 -6.60
CA ASN A 156 0.68 1.98 -6.02
C ASN A 156 0.84 2.26 -4.51
N MET A 157 0.08 1.53 -3.69
CA MET A 157 0.04 1.75 -2.23
C MET A 157 1.40 1.56 -1.52
N PRO A 158 2.26 0.60 -1.88
CA PRO A 158 3.63 0.55 -1.36
C PRO A 158 4.38 1.88 -1.54
N ARG A 159 4.29 2.49 -2.73
CA ARG A 159 4.90 3.81 -2.99
C ARG A 159 4.18 4.94 -2.27
N VAL A 160 2.87 4.87 -2.05
CA VAL A 160 2.10 5.84 -1.23
C VAL A 160 2.50 5.80 0.24
N LEU A 161 2.80 4.63 0.80
CA LEU A 161 3.12 4.50 2.23
C LEU A 161 4.61 4.72 2.51
N ILE A 162 5.49 4.18 1.66
CA ILE A 162 6.95 4.13 1.92
C ILE A 162 7.71 5.24 1.17
N GLY A 163 7.18 5.71 0.03
CA GLY A 163 7.69 6.87 -0.69
C GLY A 163 9.04 6.66 -1.34
N ALA A 164 9.97 7.60 -1.11
CA ALA A 164 11.26 7.67 -1.81
C ALA A 164 12.15 6.42 -1.66
N ARG A 165 11.87 5.54 -0.68
CA ARG A 165 12.67 4.33 -0.45
C ARG A 165 12.31 3.17 -1.37
N THR A 166 11.10 3.11 -1.91
CA THR A 166 10.73 2.04 -2.87
C THR A 166 11.56 2.08 -4.15
N ARG A 167 12.25 3.19 -4.43
CA ARG A 167 13.19 3.33 -5.56
C ARG A 167 14.59 2.77 -5.31
N ARG A 168 14.97 2.49 -4.05
CA ARG A 168 16.31 1.96 -3.73
C ARG A 168 16.40 0.43 -3.82
N ASP A 169 15.27 -0.27 -3.79
CA ASP A 169 15.23 -1.73 -3.73
C ASP A 169 15.00 -2.37 -5.11
N GLU A 170 15.12 -1.60 -6.20
CA GLU A 170 15.15 -2.17 -7.55
C GLU A 170 16.52 -2.86 -7.70
N PRO A 171 16.57 -4.21 -7.78
CA PRO A 171 17.84 -4.92 -7.82
C PRO A 171 18.63 -4.45 -9.05
N TYR A 172 19.95 -4.31 -8.88
CA TYR A 172 20.88 -3.97 -9.96
C TYR A 172 20.60 -4.85 -11.18
N SER A 173 19.87 -4.31 -12.16
CA SER A 173 19.76 -4.86 -13.49
C SER A 173 21.08 -4.55 -14.18
N GLY A 174 22.09 -5.37 -13.89
CA GLY A 174 23.30 -5.45 -14.69
C GLY A 174 22.90 -5.78 -16.13
N ARG A 175 23.01 -4.77 -16.99
CA ARG A 175 23.15 -4.93 -18.43
C ARG A 175 24.45 -4.24 -18.83
#